data_AF-A0A3N6DMJ1-F1
#
_entry.id   AF-A0A3N6DMJ1-F1
#
_cell.length_a   1.000
_cell.length_b   1.000
_cell.length_c   1.000
_cell.angle_alpha   90.00
_cell.angle_beta   90.00
_cell.angle_gamma   90.00
#
_symmetry.space_group_name_H-M   'P 1'
#
loop_
_entity.id
_entity.type
_entity.pdbx_description
1 polymer ?
#
loop_
_entity_poly.entity_id
_entity_poly.type
_entity_poly.pdbx_seq_one_letter_code
_entity_poly.pdbx_strand_id
1 'polypeptide(L)'
;MRTTHTTRTGLRTLVALAALAALTGCTQGSDGTPGAAPATPRASSSAPVDTAPLESSVRAYVKAYYAPDTDTAYALLSRRCRKEWSREGLEALMDRAAQTAEQLGRTYTLQRLSVDRIQGDGAQVTYGVGEPKYDERTSWVREDGEWHNDLC
;
A
#
# COMPACT_ATOMS: atom_id res chain seq x y z
N MET A 1 42.74 17.01 32.61
CA MET A 1 42.07 18.32 32.82
C MET A 1 40.72 18.27 32.08
N ARG A 2 39.64 17.90 32.78
CA ARG A 2 38.47 18.75 33.15
C ARG A 2 37.67 19.35 31.96
N THR A 3 36.64 18.60 31.55
CA THR A 3 35.21 18.96 31.35
C THR A 3 34.79 20.28 30.70
N THR A 4 33.88 20.20 29.71
CA THR A 4 32.56 20.88 29.77
C THR A 4 31.56 20.32 28.75
N HIS A 5 30.38 19.92 29.24
CA HIS A 5 29.16 19.65 28.47
C HIS A 5 28.50 20.98 28.03
N THR A 6 27.80 21.00 26.90
CA THR A 6 26.66 21.92 26.70
C THR A 6 25.60 21.29 25.81
N THR A 7 24.60 20.70 26.45
CA THR A 7 23.25 20.45 25.94
C THR A 7 22.56 21.77 25.59
N ARG A 8 21.84 21.84 24.45
CA ARG A 8 20.88 22.92 24.19
C ARG A 8 19.49 22.34 23.95
N THR A 9 18.74 22.28 25.03
CA THR A 9 17.30 22.05 25.11
C THR A 9 16.57 23.29 24.59
N GLY A 10 15.72 23.14 23.58
CA GLY A 10 14.77 24.16 23.14
C GLY A 10 13.35 23.66 23.39
N LEU A 11 12.72 24.12 24.48
CA LEU A 11 11.37 23.75 24.89
C LEU A 11 10.50 25.03 24.92
N ARG A 12 9.22 24.83 24.56
CA ARG A 12 8.02 25.61 24.91
C ARG A 12 7.60 26.76 23.99
N THR A 13 6.42 26.59 23.39
CA THR A 13 5.34 27.56 23.58
C THR A 13 3.99 26.85 23.61
N LEU A 14 3.29 27.03 24.73
CA LEU A 14 1.90 26.64 25.01
C LEU A 14 1.03 27.90 24.89
N VAL A 15 -0.09 27.86 24.16
CA VAL A 15 -1.28 28.74 24.28
C VAL A 15 -2.45 27.94 23.65
N ALA A 16 -3.45 27.35 24.31
CA ALA A 16 -4.49 27.79 25.27
C ALA A 16 -5.88 27.95 24.61
N LEU A 17 -6.77 26.99 24.96
CA LEU A 17 -8.19 27.06 25.37
C LEU A 17 -9.29 27.84 24.61
N ALA A 18 -10.50 27.23 24.73
CA ALA A 18 -11.88 27.74 24.61
C ALA A 18 -12.58 27.44 23.25
N ALA A 19 -13.85 27.02 23.14
CA ALA A 19 -14.97 26.93 24.09
C ALA A 19 -16.02 25.89 23.62
N LEU A 20 -16.88 25.47 24.56
CA LEU A 20 -18.08 24.66 24.36
C LEU A 20 -19.17 25.42 23.57
N ALA A 21 -19.91 24.69 22.73
CA ALA A 21 -21.31 25.02 22.43
C ALA A 21 -22.12 23.71 22.32
N ALA A 22 -23.02 23.54 23.28
CA ALA A 22 -24.08 22.54 23.24
C ALA A 22 -25.20 23.01 22.29
N LEU A 23 -25.74 22.09 21.49
CA LEU A 23 -27.10 22.21 20.96
C LEU A 23 -27.85 20.92 21.24
N THR A 24 -28.62 20.97 22.32
CA THR A 24 -29.80 20.16 22.57
C THR A 24 -30.83 20.39 21.46
N GLY A 25 -31.29 19.31 20.84
CA GLY A 25 -32.41 19.31 19.91
C GLY A 25 -33.19 18.01 20.02
N CYS A 26 -33.84 17.78 21.17
CA CYS A 26 -34.92 16.80 21.28
C CYS A 26 -36.18 17.43 20.67
N THR A 27 -36.76 16.80 19.66
CA THR A 27 -38.18 16.97 19.32
C THR A 27 -38.81 15.59 19.11
N GLN A 28 -40.06 15.51 19.53
CA GLN A 28 -40.75 14.37 20.11
C GLN A 28 -42.04 14.07 19.32
N GLY A 29 -42.39 12.78 19.21
CA GLY A 29 -43.71 12.26 18.82
C GLY A 29 -43.89 11.98 17.31
N SER A 30 -44.51 10.89 16.84
CA SER A 30 -45.37 9.89 17.50
C SER A 30 -45.45 8.58 16.69
N ASP A 31 -45.66 7.48 17.43
CA ASP A 31 -46.42 6.26 17.14
C ASP A 31 -46.48 5.64 15.73
N GLY A 32 -45.99 4.38 15.65
CA GLY A 32 -46.28 3.47 14.55
C GLY A 32 -45.70 2.06 14.73
N THR A 33 -46.44 1.20 15.42
CA THR A 33 -46.58 -0.27 15.22
C THR A 33 -45.35 -1.20 15.31
N PRO A 34 -45.39 -2.26 16.17
CA PRO A 34 -44.30 -3.22 16.29
C PRO A 34 -44.34 -4.32 15.22
N GLY A 35 -43.15 -4.79 14.82
CA GLY A 35 -42.96 -6.17 14.35
C GLY A 35 -42.52 -6.31 12.90
N ALA A 36 -41.25 -6.04 12.66
CA ALA A 36 -40.55 -6.25 11.39
C ALA A 36 -40.74 -7.68 10.84
N ALA A 37 -41.11 -7.79 9.57
CA ALA A 37 -40.94 -9.01 8.81
C ALA A 37 -39.45 -9.43 8.87
N PRO A 38 -39.14 -10.74 8.94
CA PRO A 38 -37.76 -11.21 8.93
C PRO A 38 -37.11 -10.77 7.62
N ALA A 39 -36.20 -9.79 7.71
CA ALA A 39 -35.34 -9.41 6.61
C ALA A 39 -34.46 -10.63 6.29
N THR A 40 -34.85 -11.37 5.27
CA THR A 40 -34.01 -12.42 4.70
C THR A 40 -32.68 -11.76 4.33
N PRO A 41 -31.51 -12.27 4.77
CA PRO A 41 -30.24 -11.71 4.35
C PRO A 41 -30.18 -11.85 2.83
N ARG A 42 -30.30 -10.74 2.11
CA ARG A 42 -30.07 -10.72 0.67
C ARG A 42 -28.58 -10.95 0.50
N ALA A 43 -28.20 -12.20 0.28
CA ALA A 43 -26.84 -12.56 -0.07
C ALA A 43 -26.49 -11.77 -1.34
N SER A 44 -25.70 -10.72 -1.20
CA SER A 44 -25.07 -10.05 -2.32
C SER A 44 -24.12 -11.06 -2.93
N SER A 45 -24.58 -11.74 -3.98
CA SER A 45 -23.72 -12.58 -4.82
C SER A 45 -22.80 -11.64 -5.60
N SER A 46 -21.68 -11.28 -4.99
CA SER A 46 -20.57 -10.69 -5.72
C SER A 46 -20.01 -11.76 -6.62
N ALA A 47 -20.10 -11.55 -7.94
CA ALA A 47 -19.35 -12.36 -8.90
C ALA A 47 -17.86 -12.41 -8.48
N PRO A 48 -17.13 -13.50 -8.78
CA PRO A 48 -15.70 -13.57 -8.52
C PRO A 48 -15.00 -12.35 -9.15
N VAL A 49 -14.15 -11.67 -8.37
CA VAL A 49 -13.34 -10.56 -8.88
C VAL A 49 -12.26 -11.14 -9.80
N ASP A 50 -12.15 -10.62 -11.02
CA ASP A 50 -11.08 -11.00 -11.94
C ASP A 50 -9.74 -10.41 -11.47
N THR A 51 -8.84 -11.29 -11.05
CA THR A 51 -7.49 -10.94 -10.57
C THR A 51 -6.43 -10.99 -11.65
N ALA A 52 -6.72 -11.56 -12.83
CA ALA A 52 -5.69 -11.85 -13.82
C ALA A 52 -4.93 -10.60 -14.31
N PRO A 53 -5.56 -9.44 -14.53
CA PRO A 53 -4.84 -8.22 -14.89
C PRO A 53 -3.88 -7.75 -13.78
N LEU A 54 -4.30 -7.81 -12.51
CA LEU A 54 -3.47 -7.41 -11.37
C LEU A 54 -2.24 -8.31 -11.28
N GLU A 55 -2.47 -9.62 -11.30
CA GLU A 55 -1.38 -10.58 -11.21
C GLU A 55 -0.38 -10.47 -12.36
N SER A 56 -0.85 -10.11 -13.56
CA SER A 56 0.00 -9.84 -14.71
C SER A 56 0.92 -8.64 -14.46
N SER A 57 0.38 -7.52 -13.95
CA SER A 57 1.19 -6.36 -13.58
C SER A 57 2.20 -6.68 -12.48
N VAL A 58 1.82 -7.46 -11.46
CA VAL A 58 2.74 -7.91 -10.40
C VAL A 58 3.88 -8.74 -10.97
N ARG A 59 3.57 -9.71 -11.85
CA ARG A 59 4.58 -10.53 -12.54
C ARG A 59 5.55 -9.67 -13.35
N ALA A 60 5.04 -8.69 -14.08
CA ALA A 60 5.85 -7.77 -14.87
C ALA A 60 6.77 -6.93 -13.98
N TYR A 61 6.24 -6.36 -12.89
CA TYR A 61 7.01 -5.55 -11.95
C TYR A 61 8.12 -6.35 -11.27
N VAL A 62 7.80 -7.53 -10.72
CA VAL A 62 8.78 -8.38 -10.05
C VAL A 62 9.87 -8.83 -11.03
N LYS A 63 9.50 -9.18 -12.27
CA LYS A 63 10.49 -9.51 -13.30
C LYS A 63 11.41 -8.31 -13.59
N ALA A 64 10.84 -7.13 -13.78
CA ALA A 64 11.61 -5.91 -14.07
C ALA A 64 12.56 -5.55 -12.93
N TYR A 65 12.09 -5.64 -11.67
CA TYR A 65 12.87 -5.33 -10.49
C TYR A 65 14.12 -6.21 -10.33
N TYR A 66 13.99 -7.53 -10.55
CA TYR A 66 15.09 -8.48 -10.39
C TYR A 66 15.93 -8.70 -11.65
N ALA A 67 15.48 -8.24 -12.83
CA ALA A 67 16.23 -8.21 -14.10
C ALA A 67 16.75 -6.80 -14.46
N PRO A 68 17.03 -5.99 -13.44
CA PRO A 68 17.07 -4.51 -13.44
C PRO A 68 16.59 -3.78 -14.73
N ASP A 69 15.32 -3.94 -15.10
CA ASP A 69 14.67 -3.18 -16.18
C ASP A 69 13.96 -1.94 -15.61
N THR A 70 14.71 -0.84 -15.50
CA THR A 70 14.25 0.40 -14.85
C THR A 70 13.04 1.00 -15.53
N ASP A 71 13.00 0.98 -16.86
CA ASP A 71 11.92 1.57 -17.65
C ASP A 71 10.60 0.86 -17.36
N THR A 72 10.60 -0.46 -17.41
CA THR A 72 9.42 -1.27 -17.11
C THR A 72 9.01 -1.14 -15.65
N ALA A 73 9.95 -1.23 -14.71
CA ALA A 73 9.65 -1.13 -13.28
C ALA A 73 9.07 0.25 -12.91
N TYR A 74 9.66 1.33 -13.44
CA TYR A 74 9.21 2.70 -13.17
C TYR A 74 7.85 3.00 -13.80
N ALA A 75 7.57 2.49 -15.01
CA ALA A 75 6.28 2.64 -15.65
C ALA A 75 5.15 1.96 -14.85
N LEU A 76 5.45 0.86 -14.18
CA LEU A 76 4.51 0.12 -13.33
C LEU A 76 4.31 0.73 -11.94
N LEU A 77 5.04 1.77 -11.55
CA LEU A 77 4.76 2.52 -10.32
C LEU A 77 3.53 3.42 -10.50
N SER A 78 2.74 3.63 -9.45
CA SER A 78 1.59 4.55 -9.51
C SER A 78 2.04 5.99 -9.80
N ARG A 79 1.13 6.83 -10.28
CA ARG A 79 1.42 8.28 -10.44
C ARG A 79 1.84 8.94 -9.15
N ARG A 80 1.36 8.46 -7.99
CA ARG A 80 1.80 8.95 -6.67
C ARG A 80 3.25 8.55 -6.43
N CYS A 81 3.57 7.27 -6.58
CA CYS A 81 4.94 6.76 -6.42
C CYS A 81 5.94 7.45 -7.35
N ARG A 82 5.58 7.70 -8.62
CA ARG A 82 6.46 8.42 -9.57
C ARG A 82 6.71 9.90 -9.19
N LYS A 83 5.90 10.50 -8.31
CA LYS A 83 6.17 11.84 -7.75
C LYS A 83 7.10 11.81 -6.54
N GLU A 84 7.11 10.69 -5.81
CA GLU A 84 7.90 10.52 -4.59
C GLU A 84 9.28 9.91 -4.88
N TRP A 85 9.37 9.01 -5.84
CA TRP A 85 10.60 8.35 -6.27
C TRP A 85 11.06 8.84 -7.63
N SER A 86 12.35 9.20 -7.71
CA SER A 86 12.98 9.43 -9.00
C SER A 86 13.28 8.10 -9.69
N ARG A 87 13.37 8.15 -11.02
CA ARG A 87 13.74 6.99 -11.84
C ARG A 87 15.13 6.47 -11.49
N GLU A 88 16.08 7.38 -11.25
CA GLU A 88 17.46 7.06 -10.85
C GLU A 88 17.51 6.43 -9.46
N GLY A 89 16.61 6.84 -8.55
CA GLY A 89 16.50 6.26 -7.22
C GLY A 89 16.05 4.79 -7.28
N LEU A 90 15.08 4.48 -8.15
CA LEU A 90 14.64 3.11 -8.40
C LEU A 90 15.75 2.28 -9.06
N GLU A 91 16.41 2.81 -10.09
CA GLU A 91 17.55 2.15 -10.76
C GLU A 91 18.64 1.77 -9.75
N ALA A 92 19.08 2.72 -8.93
CA ALA A 92 20.09 2.48 -7.92
C ALA A 92 19.66 1.43 -6.88
N LEU A 93 18.37 1.32 -6.56
CA LEU A 93 17.85 0.29 -5.67
C LEU A 93 17.92 -1.10 -6.33
N MET A 94 17.47 -1.22 -7.58
CA MET A 94 17.47 -2.48 -8.31
C MET A 94 18.91 -2.96 -8.59
N ASP A 95 19.83 -2.04 -8.89
CA ASP A 95 21.26 -2.36 -9.05
C ASP A 95 21.84 -2.96 -7.78
N ARG A 96 21.52 -2.39 -6.61
CA ARG A 96 21.95 -2.96 -5.32
C ARG A 96 21.34 -4.35 -5.08
N ALA A 97 20.08 -4.55 -5.47
CA ALA A 97 19.43 -5.85 -5.37
C ALA A 97 20.09 -6.88 -6.29
N ALA A 98 20.41 -6.51 -7.53
CA ALA A 98 21.10 -7.36 -8.50
C ALA A 98 22.52 -7.73 -8.04
N GLN A 99 23.30 -6.76 -7.55
CA GLN A 99 24.63 -7.00 -6.99
C GLN A 99 24.58 -7.95 -5.78
N THR A 100 23.57 -7.78 -4.91
CA THR A 100 23.37 -8.67 -3.77
C THR A 100 23.04 -10.10 -4.24
N ALA A 101 22.19 -10.24 -5.26
CA ALA A 101 21.87 -11.55 -5.85
C ALA A 101 23.12 -12.22 -6.44
N GLU A 102 23.95 -11.46 -7.18
CA GLU A 102 25.20 -11.94 -7.77
C GLU A 102 26.18 -12.43 -6.70
N GLN A 103 26.41 -11.65 -5.64
CA GLN A 103 27.30 -12.03 -4.53
C GLN A 103 26.87 -13.32 -3.82
N LEU A 104 25.57 -13.60 -3.81
CA LEU A 104 25.00 -14.82 -3.24
C LEU A 104 24.93 -15.99 -4.24
N GLY A 105 25.31 -15.79 -5.51
CA GLY A 105 25.13 -16.77 -6.57
C GLY A 105 23.65 -17.12 -6.80
N ARG A 106 22.76 -16.12 -6.68
CA ARG A 106 21.30 -16.27 -6.76
C ARG A 106 20.73 -15.57 -7.98
N THR A 107 19.59 -16.07 -8.43
CA THR A 107 18.69 -15.37 -9.34
C THR A 107 17.30 -15.40 -8.74
N TYR A 108 16.77 -14.22 -8.42
CA TYR A 108 15.43 -14.11 -7.86
C TYR A 108 14.41 -14.00 -8.98
N THR A 109 13.37 -14.82 -8.90
CA THR A 109 12.22 -14.82 -9.81
C THR A 109 10.96 -15.00 -8.98
N LEU A 110 9.81 -14.57 -9.49
CA LEU A 110 8.54 -14.77 -8.79
C LEU A 110 8.26 -16.27 -8.60
N GLN A 111 8.18 -16.72 -7.35
CA GLN A 111 7.88 -18.11 -7.00
C GLN A 111 6.47 -18.28 -6.43
N ARG A 112 5.97 -17.26 -5.73
CA ARG A 112 4.62 -17.26 -5.15
C ARG A 112 3.98 -15.90 -5.35
N LEU A 113 2.68 -15.91 -5.60
CA LEU A 113 1.85 -14.72 -5.69
C LEU A 113 0.48 -15.03 -5.09
N SER A 114 0.02 -14.14 -4.21
CA SER A 114 -1.30 -14.16 -3.60
C SER A 114 -1.93 -12.78 -3.77
N VAL A 115 -3.18 -12.75 -4.23
CA VAL A 115 -4.02 -11.55 -4.16
C VAL A 115 -4.78 -11.61 -2.84
N ASP A 116 -4.35 -10.80 -1.88
CA ASP A 116 -4.88 -10.87 -0.52
C ASP A 116 -6.21 -10.13 -0.38
N ARG A 117 -6.40 -9.07 -1.18
CA ARG A 117 -7.58 -8.21 -1.15
C ARG A 117 -7.69 -7.37 -2.40
N ILE A 118 -8.91 -7.19 -2.91
CA ILE A 118 -9.28 -6.14 -3.88
C ILE A 118 -10.47 -5.36 -3.31
N GLN A 119 -10.41 -4.03 -3.37
CA GLN A 119 -11.47 -3.11 -2.95
C GLN A 119 -11.52 -1.93 -3.92
N GLY A 120 -12.54 -1.91 -4.80
CA GLY A 120 -12.62 -0.92 -5.87
C GLY A 120 -11.37 -0.98 -6.74
N ASP A 121 -10.71 0.17 -6.90
CA ASP A 121 -9.45 0.32 -7.64
C ASP A 121 -8.20 0.05 -6.80
N GLY A 122 -8.34 -0.34 -5.52
CA GLY A 122 -7.23 -0.69 -4.65
C GLY A 122 -7.06 -2.20 -4.50
N ALA A 123 -5.82 -2.66 -4.40
CA ALA A 123 -5.50 -4.05 -4.12
C ALA A 123 -4.29 -4.19 -3.18
N GLN A 124 -4.22 -5.35 -2.53
CA GLN A 124 -3.08 -5.77 -1.77
C GLN A 124 -2.67 -7.16 -2.25
N VAL A 125 -1.39 -7.33 -2.53
CA VAL A 125 -0.82 -8.62 -2.92
C VAL A 125 0.34 -8.97 -2.00
N THR A 126 0.58 -10.26 -1.83
CA THR A 126 1.81 -10.78 -1.24
C THR A 126 2.51 -11.64 -2.28
N TYR A 127 3.80 -11.41 -2.50
CA TYR A 127 4.62 -12.25 -3.38
C TYR A 127 5.91 -12.68 -2.70
N GLY A 128 6.52 -13.73 -3.23
CA GLY A 128 7.81 -14.22 -2.75
C GLY A 128 8.69 -14.73 -3.88
N VAL A 129 10.00 -14.62 -3.69
CA VAL A 129 11.03 -14.99 -4.69
C VAL A 129 11.88 -16.20 -4.31
N GLY A 130 11.35 -17.04 -3.42
CA GLY A 130 11.99 -18.29 -2.98
C GLY A 130 12.79 -18.18 -1.69
N GLU A 131 12.92 -16.98 -1.10
CA GLU A 131 13.50 -16.79 0.24
C GLU A 131 12.52 -15.96 1.10
N PRO A 132 12.01 -16.49 2.24
CA PRO A 132 10.96 -15.82 3.02
C PRO A 132 11.32 -14.41 3.52
N LYS A 133 12.61 -14.10 3.71
CA LYS A 133 13.07 -12.75 4.07
C LYS A 133 12.86 -11.69 2.96
N TYR A 134 12.55 -12.14 1.74
CA TYR A 134 12.22 -11.31 0.58
C TYR A 134 10.76 -11.51 0.15
N ASP A 135 9.91 -12.06 1.03
CA ASP A 135 8.48 -12.02 0.82
C ASP A 135 7.99 -10.58 1.03
N GLU A 136 7.28 -10.05 0.04
CA GLU A 136 6.88 -8.65 -0.01
C GLU A 136 5.36 -8.54 -0.05
N ARG A 137 4.81 -7.63 0.75
CA ARG A 137 3.40 -7.25 0.74
C ARG A 137 3.27 -5.87 0.13
N THR A 138 2.71 -5.77 -1.07
CA THR A 138 2.68 -4.53 -1.86
C THR A 138 1.26 -4.06 -2.12
N SER A 139 1.04 -2.75 -1.99
CA SER A 139 -0.21 -2.07 -2.37
C SER A 139 -0.21 -1.82 -3.87
N TRP A 140 -1.38 -1.94 -4.49
CA TRP A 140 -1.58 -1.69 -5.91
C TRP A 140 -2.81 -0.83 -6.11
N VAL A 141 -2.77 0.03 -7.12
CA VAL A 141 -3.88 0.89 -7.51
C VAL A 141 -4.13 0.76 -9.02
N ARG A 142 -5.40 0.75 -9.41
CA ARG A 142 -5.79 0.76 -10.82
C ARG A 142 -5.88 2.20 -11.30
N GLU A 143 -5.05 2.55 -12.28
CA GLU A 143 -5.04 3.85 -12.94
C GLU A 143 -5.28 3.63 -14.42
N ASP A 144 -6.29 4.30 -14.98
CA ASP A 144 -6.64 4.20 -16.41
C ASP A 144 -6.85 2.76 -16.90
N GLY A 145 -7.37 1.89 -16.02
CA GLY A 145 -7.63 0.47 -16.30
C GLY A 145 -6.48 -0.47 -15.96
N GLU A 146 -5.27 0.04 -15.74
CA GLU A 146 -4.05 -0.73 -15.52
C GLU A 146 -3.61 -0.71 -14.05
N TRP A 147 -3.11 -1.84 -13.56
CA TRP A 147 -2.63 -1.94 -12.18
C TRP A 147 -1.20 -1.46 -12.06
N HIS A 148 -0.99 -0.57 -11.10
CA HIS A 148 0.29 0.03 -10.77
C HIS A 148 0.64 -0.24 -9.30
N ASN A 149 1.92 -0.51 -9.03
CA ASN A 149 2.45 -0.68 -7.68
C ASN A 149 2.40 0.67 -6.96
N ASP A 150 1.73 0.72 -5.81
CA ASP A 150 1.54 1.91 -4.98
C ASP A 150 2.33 1.82 -3.66
N LEU A 151 3.49 1.17 -3.66
CA LEU A 151 4.43 1.12 -2.54
C LEU A 151 5.72 1.88 -2.91
N CYS A 152 5.81 3.14 -2.47
CA CYS A 152 7.00 4.00 -2.55
C CYS A 152 7.52 4.34 -1.15
#